data_AF-F2S539-F1
#
_entry.id   AF-F2S539-F1
#
_cell.length_a   1.000
_cell.length_b   1.000
_cell.length_c   1.000
_cell.angle_alpha   90.00
_cell.angle_beta   90.00
_cell.angle_gamma   90.00
#
_symmetry.space_group_name_H-M   'P 1'
#
loop_
_entity.id
_entity.type
_entity.pdbx_description
1 polymer ?
#
loop_
_entity_poly.entity_id
_entity_poly.type
_entity_poly.pdbx_seq_one_letter_code
_entity_poly.pdbx_strand_id
1 'polypeptide(L)'
;MDENMIQNVEHAIPWLLEPIISPTSIITTVTVFVGLLFMLGLRSGIGFEGLFDTLHIYWVSNKIRKTKELFQTKSQIQKQTDWVEQWEYLDEQREFLRQRDYFLRETFLDYAAKDKLEELEELDNYGPKLWEDKLADSRARLWLNEQKRIDLARSRPEGPKIRSWVVESDRIKRMVSKIGLPRYLAQERFVKPCRENDGCCTRDCGCCSKPRDVSSSGEVFYAHCTSLCLCCIRRRGFVRLVPPQRNIPGFVRLTDEDSIAREARKYLPESPAVQRTGEGEDLCLPGTGGRL
;
A
#
# COMPACT_ATOMS: atom_id res chain seq x y z
N MET A 1 -22.69 14.17 -75.85
CA MET A 1 -23.98 13.45 -75.78
C MET A 1 -23.63 11.98 -75.54
N ASP A 2 -23.70 11.43 -74.33
CA ASP A 2 -24.42 11.90 -73.15
C ASP A 2 -23.69 11.55 -71.84
N GLU A 3 -23.43 12.60 -71.06
CA GLU A 3 -23.05 12.58 -69.63
C GLU A 3 -24.27 12.22 -68.77
N ASN A 4 -24.90 11.05 -68.99
CA ASN A 4 -26.12 10.67 -68.26
C ASN A 4 -26.16 9.20 -67.80
N MET A 5 -24.99 8.61 -67.52
CA MET A 5 -24.92 7.28 -66.87
C MET A 5 -24.08 7.24 -65.58
N ILE A 6 -23.78 8.40 -64.98
CA ILE A 6 -23.08 8.49 -63.68
C ILE A 6 -23.82 9.46 -62.74
N GLN A 7 -25.15 9.37 -62.67
CA GLN A 7 -25.95 10.14 -61.69
C GLN A 7 -26.99 9.32 -60.91
N ASN A 8 -26.89 7.99 -60.91
CA ASN A 8 -27.83 7.14 -60.15
C ASN A 8 -27.19 6.27 -59.05
N VAL A 9 -26.00 6.63 -58.55
CA VAL A 9 -25.38 5.91 -57.41
C VAL A 9 -25.26 6.77 -56.14
N GLU A 10 -25.56 8.07 -56.19
CA GLU A 10 -25.37 8.97 -55.03
C GLU A 10 -26.61 9.26 -54.17
N HIS A 11 -27.75 8.58 -54.38
CA HIS A 11 -28.96 8.83 -53.56
C HIS A 11 -29.46 7.63 -52.75
N ALA A 12 -28.63 6.61 -52.51
CA ALA A 12 -28.98 5.55 -51.58
C ALA A 12 -28.00 5.51 -50.40
N ILE A 13 -28.54 5.86 -49.23
CA ILE A 13 -28.04 5.65 -47.86
C ILE A 13 -27.31 6.86 -47.25
N PRO A 14 -28.05 7.63 -46.42
CA PRO A 14 -27.51 7.94 -45.10
C PRO A 14 -28.54 7.85 -43.96
N TRP A 15 -29.22 6.70 -43.77
CA TRP A 15 -30.07 6.50 -42.57
C TRP A 15 -30.31 5.04 -42.14
N LEU A 16 -29.42 4.09 -42.46
CA LEU A 16 -29.65 2.66 -42.15
C LEU A 16 -28.59 2.00 -41.27
N LEU A 17 -27.94 2.77 -40.39
CA LEU A 17 -27.23 2.23 -39.22
C LEU A 17 -27.44 3.12 -38.00
N GLU A 18 -28.69 3.48 -37.71
CA GLU A 18 -29.06 3.50 -36.29
C GLU A 18 -29.26 2.03 -35.92
N PRO A 19 -28.48 1.45 -34.98
CA PRO A 19 -28.88 0.17 -34.43
C PRO A 19 -30.21 0.43 -33.74
N ILE A 20 -31.32 0.05 -34.38
CA ILE A 20 -32.62 -0.05 -33.74
C ILE A 20 -32.46 -1.21 -32.77
N ILE A 21 -31.90 -0.93 -31.59
CA ILE A 21 -31.88 -1.85 -30.49
C ILE A 21 -33.33 -1.91 -30.03
N SER A 22 -34.12 -2.78 -30.67
CA SER A 22 -35.51 -3.00 -30.30
C SER A 22 -35.59 -3.23 -28.79
N PRO A 23 -36.55 -2.63 -28.07
CA PRO A 23 -36.74 -2.87 -26.64
C PRO A 23 -36.77 -4.37 -26.31
N THR A 24 -37.35 -5.19 -27.20
CA THR A 24 -37.39 -6.65 -27.03
C THR A 24 -36.01 -7.30 -27.11
N SER A 25 -35.10 -6.83 -27.96
CA SER A 25 -33.72 -7.29 -28.07
C SER A 25 -32.91 -6.97 -26.81
N ILE A 26 -33.09 -5.77 -26.25
CA ILE A 26 -32.48 -5.36 -24.98
C ILE A 26 -33.01 -6.26 -23.86
N ILE A 27 -34.34 -6.45 -23.78
CA ILE A 27 -34.97 -7.27 -22.77
C ILE A 27 -34.47 -8.73 -22.86
N THR A 28 -34.42 -9.34 -24.03
CA THR A 28 -33.91 -10.71 -24.19
C THR A 28 -32.44 -10.81 -23.80
N THR A 29 -31.61 -9.84 -24.19
CA THR A 29 -30.17 -9.84 -23.85
C THR A 29 -29.96 -9.71 -22.34
N VAL A 30 -30.69 -8.79 -21.69
CA VAL A 30 -30.68 -8.63 -20.23
C VAL A 30 -31.17 -9.89 -19.53
N THR A 31 -32.23 -10.53 -20.03
CA THR A 31 -32.82 -11.72 -19.42
C THR A 31 -31.88 -12.92 -19.51
N VAL A 32 -31.25 -13.15 -20.67
CA VAL A 32 -30.24 -14.20 -20.87
C VAL A 32 -29.03 -13.94 -19.98
N PHE A 33 -28.56 -12.70 -19.90
CA PHE A 33 -27.45 -12.32 -19.05
C PHE A 33 -27.75 -12.55 -17.56
N VAL A 34 -28.94 -12.16 -17.08
CA VAL A 34 -29.39 -12.44 -15.71
C VAL A 34 -29.50 -13.94 -15.44
N GLY A 35 -30.05 -14.70 -16.40
CA GLY A 35 -30.13 -16.16 -16.31
C GLY A 35 -28.75 -16.82 -16.21
N LEU A 36 -27.77 -16.37 -16.99
CA LEU A 36 -26.38 -16.84 -16.92
C LEU A 36 -25.72 -16.50 -15.58
N LEU A 37 -25.93 -15.29 -15.05
CA LEU A 37 -25.43 -14.90 -13.73
C LEU A 37 -26.04 -15.76 -12.62
N PHE A 38 -27.34 -16.09 -12.72
CA PHE A 38 -28.01 -16.97 -11.76
C PHE A 38 -27.44 -18.40 -11.81
N MET A 39 -27.28 -18.96 -13.01
CA MET A 39 -26.68 -20.28 -13.21
C MET A 39 -25.23 -20.34 -12.72
N LEU A 40 -24.44 -19.30 -12.97
CA LEU A 40 -23.07 -19.19 -12.48
C LEU A 40 -23.02 -19.10 -10.94
N GLY A 41 -23.90 -18.30 -10.32
CA GLY A 41 -23.99 -18.19 -8.87
C GLY A 41 -24.37 -19.51 -8.19
N LEU A 42 -25.38 -20.21 -8.72
CA LEU A 42 -25.80 -21.52 -8.21
C LEU A 42 -24.71 -22.59 -8.38
N ARG A 43 -24.03 -22.62 -9.54
CA ARG A 43 -22.98 -23.62 -9.82
C ARG A 43 -21.71 -23.41 -9.01
N SER A 44 -21.38 -22.16 -8.69
CA SER A 44 -20.17 -21.81 -7.93
C SER A 44 -20.39 -21.79 -6.41
N GLY A 45 -21.65 -21.86 -5.94
CA GLY A 45 -21.99 -21.67 -4.53
C GLY A 45 -21.76 -20.23 -4.05
N ILE A 46 -21.52 -19.30 -4.96
CA ILE A 46 -21.24 -17.90 -4.68
C ILE A 46 -22.54 -17.11 -4.79
N GLY A 47 -22.97 -16.47 -3.69
CA GLY A 47 -24.12 -15.56 -3.73
C GLY A 47 -23.90 -14.39 -4.71
N PHE A 48 -24.97 -13.80 -5.24
CA PHE A 48 -24.90 -12.72 -6.25
C PHE A 48 -23.89 -11.62 -5.95
N GLU A 49 -23.82 -11.15 -4.70
CA GLU A 49 -22.84 -10.15 -4.27
C GLU A 49 -21.39 -10.61 -4.52
N GLY A 50 -21.06 -11.86 -4.18
CA GLY A 50 -19.74 -12.43 -4.39
C GLY A 50 -19.42 -12.66 -5.86
N LEU A 51 -20.43 -12.95 -6.70
CA LEU A 51 -20.26 -13.06 -8.15
C LEU A 51 -19.83 -11.71 -8.74
N PHE A 52 -20.53 -10.63 -8.37
CA PHE A 52 -20.17 -9.28 -8.82
C PHE A 52 -18.81 -8.82 -8.28
N ASP A 53 -18.44 -9.17 -7.04
CA ASP A 53 -17.10 -8.90 -6.50
C ASP A 53 -16.00 -9.60 -7.31
N THR A 54 -16.25 -10.85 -7.69
CA THR A 54 -15.33 -11.68 -8.51
C THR A 54 -15.17 -11.09 -9.91
N LEU A 55 -16.27 -10.61 -10.50
CA LEU A 55 -16.29 -9.93 -11.80
C LEU A 55 -15.83 -8.47 -11.74
N HIS A 56 -15.41 -7.97 -10.55
CA HIS A 56 -14.99 -6.59 -10.32
C HIS A 56 -16.06 -5.52 -10.65
N ILE A 57 -17.34 -5.91 -10.63
CA ILE A 57 -18.48 -5.01 -10.83
C ILE A 57 -18.87 -4.40 -9.48
N TYR A 58 -17.95 -3.64 -8.89
CA TYR A 58 -18.07 -3.15 -7.51
C TYR A 58 -19.25 -2.22 -7.27
N TRP A 59 -19.73 -1.50 -8.30
CA TRP A 59 -20.90 -0.63 -8.16
C TRP A 59 -22.17 -1.43 -7.84
N VAL A 60 -22.37 -2.58 -8.48
CA VAL A 60 -23.52 -3.47 -8.21
C VAL A 60 -23.39 -4.09 -6.83
N SER A 61 -22.22 -4.63 -6.47
CA SER A 61 -22.03 -5.23 -5.14
C SER A 61 -22.16 -4.20 -4.01
N ASN A 62 -21.67 -2.96 -4.21
CA ASN A 62 -21.87 -1.86 -3.26
C ASN A 62 -23.35 -1.49 -3.11
N LYS A 63 -24.13 -1.50 -4.19
CA LYS A 63 -25.58 -1.23 -4.11
C LYS A 63 -26.29 -2.33 -3.33
N ILE A 64 -25.95 -3.60 -3.58
CA ILE A 64 -26.47 -4.75 -2.82
C ILE A 64 -26.14 -4.61 -1.33
N ARG A 65 -24.90 -4.25 -0.97
CA ARG A 65 -24.49 -4.04 0.42
C ARG A 65 -25.27 -2.92 1.10
N LYS A 66 -25.41 -1.76 0.46
CA LYS A 66 -26.21 -0.64 0.99
C LYS A 66 -27.66 -1.04 1.23
N THR A 67 -28.26 -1.82 0.32
CA THR A 67 -29.60 -2.35 0.53
C THR A 67 -29.64 -3.29 1.73
N LYS A 68 -28.66 -4.20 1.88
CA LYS A 68 -28.56 -5.09 3.05
C LYS A 68 -28.37 -4.32 4.36
N GLU A 69 -27.62 -3.22 4.36
CA GLU A 69 -27.40 -2.36 5.54
C GLU A 69 -28.72 -1.80 6.08
N LEU A 70 -29.69 -1.45 5.22
CA LEU A 70 -31.00 -0.95 5.63
C LEU A 70 -31.83 -1.97 6.44
N PHE A 71 -31.53 -3.26 6.28
CA PHE A 71 -32.21 -4.35 7.01
C PHE A 71 -31.45 -4.78 8.26
N GLN A 72 -30.31 -4.16 8.59
CA GLN A 72 -29.56 -4.50 9.79
C GLN A 72 -30.07 -3.77 11.03
N THR A 73 -30.05 -4.45 12.18
CA THR A 73 -30.32 -3.80 13.46
C THR A 73 -29.14 -2.92 13.88
N LYS A 74 -29.40 -1.91 14.72
CA LYS A 74 -28.34 -1.06 15.30
C LYS A 74 -27.24 -1.89 15.98
N SER A 75 -27.61 -2.96 16.69
CA SER A 75 -26.67 -3.87 17.35
C SER A 75 -25.76 -4.61 16.35
N GLN A 76 -26.29 -5.07 15.22
CA GLN A 76 -25.49 -5.72 14.17
C GLN A 76 -24.52 -4.74 13.50
N ILE A 77 -24.96 -3.50 13.27
CA ILE A 77 -24.09 -2.45 12.71
C ILE A 77 -22.98 -2.11 13.70
N GLN A 78 -23.31 -1.97 14.98
CA GLN A 78 -22.32 -1.68 16.03
C GLN A 78 -21.29 -2.80 16.13
N LYS A 79 -21.71 -4.06 16.21
CA LYS A 79 -20.81 -5.22 16.28
C LYS A 79 -19.81 -5.26 15.11
N GLN A 80 -20.26 -4.95 13.89
CA GLN A 80 -19.37 -4.87 12.73
C GLN A 80 -18.42 -3.67 12.81
N THR A 81 -18.88 -2.55 13.36
CA THR A 81 -18.08 -1.33 13.54
C THR A 81 -16.98 -1.55 14.56
N ASP A 82 -17.34 -2.04 15.75
CA ASP A 82 -16.39 -2.35 16.83
C ASP A 82 -15.33 -3.34 16.36
N TRP A 83 -15.72 -4.35 15.59
CA TRP A 83 -14.78 -5.33 15.05
C TRP A 83 -13.77 -4.69 14.08
N VAL A 84 -14.24 -3.82 13.18
CA VAL A 84 -13.36 -3.11 12.22
C VAL A 84 -12.41 -2.18 12.97
N GLU A 85 -12.91 -1.41 13.94
CA GLU A 85 -12.08 -0.50 14.74
C GLU A 85 -11.02 -1.26 15.55
N GLN A 86 -11.39 -2.38 16.16
CA GLN A 86 -10.43 -3.25 16.85
C GLN A 86 -9.38 -3.82 15.91
N TRP A 87 -9.77 -4.22 14.71
CA TRP A 87 -8.84 -4.73 13.70
C TRP A 87 -7.83 -3.66 13.28
N GLU A 88 -8.33 -2.46 12.95
CA GLU A 88 -7.51 -1.32 12.54
C GLU A 88 -6.56 -0.90 13.65
N TYR A 89 -7.02 -0.85 14.91
CA TYR A 89 -6.18 -0.60 16.07
C TYR A 89 -5.05 -1.63 16.26
N LEU A 90 -5.34 -2.92 16.01
CA LEU A 90 -4.30 -3.97 16.06
C LEU A 90 -3.30 -3.85 14.91
N ASP A 91 -3.76 -3.54 13.69
CA ASP A 91 -2.90 -3.31 12.53
C ASP A 91 -1.98 -2.09 12.74
N GLU A 92 -2.50 -1.00 13.32
CA GLU A 92 -1.73 0.18 13.70
C GLU A 92 -0.62 -0.13 14.71
N GLN A 93 -0.98 -0.80 15.81
CA GLN A 93 -0.02 -1.24 16.82
C GLN A 93 1.03 -2.16 16.21
N ARG A 94 0.64 -3.05 15.31
CA ARG A 94 1.56 -3.96 14.64
C ARG A 94 2.60 -3.18 13.85
N GLU A 95 2.19 -2.18 13.07
CA GLU A 95 3.11 -1.36 12.29
C GLU A 95 4.01 -0.48 13.17
N PHE A 96 3.53 -0.01 14.31
CA PHE A 96 4.39 0.64 15.32
C PHE A 96 5.45 -0.34 15.86
N LEU A 97 5.02 -1.52 16.30
CA LEU A 97 5.92 -2.55 16.85
C LEU A 97 6.93 -3.05 15.81
N ARG A 98 6.56 -3.11 14.53
CA ARG A 98 7.48 -3.46 13.43
C ARG A 98 8.53 -2.39 13.18
N GLN A 99 8.15 -1.11 13.25
CA GLN A 99 9.13 -0.01 13.16
C GLN A 99 10.15 -0.12 14.29
N ARG A 100 9.68 -0.39 15.51
CA ARG A 100 10.53 -0.61 16.68
C ARG A 100 11.45 -1.82 16.53
N ASP A 101 10.91 -2.98 16.18
CA ASP A 101 11.70 -4.21 16.00
C ASP A 101 12.79 -4.01 14.94
N TYR A 102 12.43 -3.43 13.80
CA TYR A 102 13.37 -3.16 12.74
C TYR A 102 14.47 -2.19 13.19
N PHE A 103 14.09 -1.10 13.87
CA PHE A 103 15.05 -0.14 14.41
C PHE A 103 16.02 -0.77 15.42
N LEU A 104 15.51 -1.51 16.41
CA LEU A 104 16.35 -2.13 17.44
C LEU A 104 17.33 -3.14 16.83
N ARG A 105 16.87 -3.96 15.88
CA ARG A 105 17.73 -4.97 15.23
C ARG A 105 18.83 -4.34 14.39
N GLU A 106 18.51 -3.32 13.60
CA GLU A 106 19.50 -2.62 12.78
C GLU A 106 20.50 -1.83 13.64
N THR A 107 20.02 -1.16 14.68
CA THR A 107 20.89 -0.41 15.61
C THR A 107 21.76 -1.36 16.42
N PHE A 108 21.24 -2.52 16.83
CA PHE A 108 22.04 -3.57 17.48
C PHE A 108 23.21 -4.02 16.60
N LEU A 109 22.99 -4.31 15.32
CA LEU A 109 24.06 -4.72 14.41
C LEU A 109 25.14 -3.64 14.27
N ASP A 110 24.72 -2.37 14.14
CA ASP A 110 25.64 -1.23 14.04
C ASP A 110 26.44 -1.00 15.34
N TYR A 111 25.80 -1.17 16.50
CA TYR A 111 26.43 -0.94 17.80
C TYR A 111 27.32 -2.11 18.23
N ALA A 112 26.94 -3.34 17.92
CA ALA A 112 27.79 -4.53 18.10
C ALA A 112 29.08 -4.40 17.29
N ALA A 113 28.98 -3.92 16.05
CA ALA A 113 30.15 -3.69 15.19
C ALA A 113 31.10 -2.59 15.71
N LYS A 114 30.61 -1.73 16.61
CA LYS A 114 31.35 -0.59 17.18
C LYS A 114 31.72 -0.79 18.65
N ASP A 115 31.41 -1.94 19.24
CA ASP A 115 31.58 -2.23 20.67
C ASP A 115 30.88 -1.21 21.58
N LYS A 116 29.64 -0.86 21.23
CA LYS A 116 28.83 0.18 21.88
C LYS A 116 27.50 -0.32 22.44
N LEU A 117 27.37 -1.62 22.69
CA LEU A 117 26.07 -2.23 23.07
C LEU A 117 25.46 -1.66 24.35
N GLU A 118 26.29 -1.18 25.28
CA GLU A 118 25.86 -0.53 26.53
C GLU A 118 25.04 0.76 26.26
N GLU A 119 25.28 1.44 25.13
CA GLU A 119 24.52 2.63 24.72
C GLU A 119 23.09 2.28 24.24
N LEU A 120 22.77 1.00 24.01
CA LEU A 120 21.42 0.58 23.57
C LEU A 120 20.37 0.72 24.68
N GLU A 121 20.76 0.77 25.96
CA GLU A 121 19.82 0.87 27.08
C GLU A 121 18.98 2.16 27.03
N GLU A 122 19.58 3.23 26.48
CA GLU A 122 19.01 4.58 26.43
C GLU A 122 18.27 4.90 25.12
N LEU A 123 18.18 3.94 24.18
CA LEU A 123 17.62 4.18 22.84
C LEU A 123 16.12 4.45 22.83
N ASP A 124 15.35 3.75 23.66
CA ASP A 124 13.93 3.99 23.84
C ASP A 124 13.50 3.72 25.29
N ASN A 125 12.46 4.45 25.73
CA ASN A 125 11.91 4.34 27.07
C ASN A 125 10.96 3.14 27.22
N TYR A 126 11.04 2.16 26.32
CA TYR A 126 10.07 1.08 26.22
C TYR A 126 10.68 -0.27 26.55
N GLY A 127 9.96 -1.06 27.34
CA GLY A 127 10.40 -2.39 27.75
C GLY A 127 11.62 -2.37 28.69
N PRO A 128 12.34 -3.48 28.78
CA PRO A 128 13.51 -3.63 29.66
C PRO A 128 14.70 -2.79 29.18
N LYS A 129 15.64 -2.52 30.12
CA LYS A 129 16.86 -1.74 29.86
C LYS A 129 17.89 -2.56 29.08
N LEU A 130 18.20 -3.76 29.57
CA LEU A 130 19.18 -4.66 28.95
C LEU A 130 18.79 -4.95 27.49
N TRP A 131 19.78 -4.89 26.60
CA TRP A 131 19.53 -4.90 25.16
C TRP A 131 19.01 -6.26 24.67
N GLU A 132 19.46 -7.37 25.26
CA GLU A 132 18.99 -8.73 24.95
C GLU A 132 17.50 -8.84 25.26
N ASP A 133 17.13 -8.41 26.47
CA ASP A 133 15.75 -8.41 26.94
C ASP A 133 14.90 -7.45 26.10
N LYS A 134 15.47 -6.33 25.60
CA LYS A 134 14.76 -5.36 24.77
C LYS A 134 14.40 -5.94 23.40
N LEU A 135 15.32 -6.71 22.79
CA LEU A 135 15.05 -7.46 21.55
C LEU A 135 14.02 -8.57 21.78
N ALA A 136 14.13 -9.32 22.88
CA ALA A 136 13.16 -10.36 23.24
C ALA A 136 11.77 -9.79 23.48
N ASP A 137 11.65 -8.69 24.23
CA ASP A 137 10.41 -7.94 24.47
C ASP A 137 9.77 -7.48 23.16
N SER A 138 10.55 -6.90 22.25
CA SER A 138 10.07 -6.46 20.94
C SER A 138 9.40 -7.59 20.16
N ARG A 139 10.06 -8.76 20.11
CA ARG A 139 9.51 -9.96 19.45
C ARG A 139 8.27 -10.50 20.16
N ALA A 140 8.29 -10.54 21.48
CA ALA A 140 7.16 -11.01 22.29
C ALA A 140 5.91 -10.16 22.05
N ARG A 141 6.05 -8.83 21.95
CA ARG A 141 4.93 -7.91 21.68
C ARG A 141 4.37 -8.07 20.27
N LEU A 142 5.23 -8.25 19.27
CA LEU A 142 4.79 -8.55 17.91
C LEU A 142 3.99 -9.87 17.87
N TRP A 143 4.48 -10.89 18.58
CA TRP A 143 3.78 -12.17 18.70
C TRP A 143 2.42 -12.03 19.40
N LEU A 144 2.36 -11.31 20.54
CA LEU A 144 1.11 -11.06 21.26
C LEU A 144 0.10 -10.28 20.42
N ASN A 145 0.54 -9.27 19.66
CA ASN A 145 -0.32 -8.55 18.72
C ASN A 145 -0.88 -9.50 17.64
N GLU A 146 -0.05 -10.37 17.07
CA GLU A 146 -0.48 -11.35 16.09
C GLU A 146 -1.48 -12.37 16.67
N GLN A 147 -1.28 -12.85 17.91
CA GLN A 147 -2.25 -13.72 18.58
C GLN A 147 -3.61 -13.02 18.73
N LYS A 148 -3.62 -11.75 19.18
CA LYS A 148 -4.86 -10.96 19.27
C LYS A 148 -5.54 -10.81 17.91
N ARG A 149 -4.79 -10.64 16.82
CA ARG A 149 -5.35 -10.58 15.45
C ARG A 149 -5.95 -11.91 15.02
N ILE A 150 -5.29 -13.03 15.34
CA ILE A 150 -5.81 -14.37 15.07
C ILE A 150 -7.13 -14.60 15.83
N ASP A 151 -7.18 -14.23 17.10
CA ASP A 151 -8.39 -14.36 17.93
C ASP A 151 -9.52 -13.44 17.43
N LEU A 152 -9.21 -12.20 17.05
CA LEU A 152 -10.17 -11.29 16.45
C LEU A 152 -10.67 -11.79 15.09
N ALA A 153 -9.82 -12.41 14.28
CA ALA A 153 -10.21 -13.02 13.01
C ALA A 153 -11.24 -14.14 13.20
N ARG A 154 -11.11 -14.93 14.28
CA ARG A 154 -12.05 -16.01 14.63
C ARG A 154 -13.42 -15.48 15.04
N SER A 155 -13.50 -14.30 15.63
CA SER A 155 -14.75 -13.67 16.08
C SER A 155 -15.38 -12.72 15.06
N ARG A 156 -14.88 -12.71 13.81
CA ARG A 156 -15.33 -11.81 12.75
C ARG A 156 -16.85 -11.93 12.52
N PRO A 157 -17.62 -10.84 12.70
CA PRO A 157 -19.05 -10.87 12.43
C PRO A 157 -19.30 -10.96 10.92
N GLU A 158 -20.44 -11.52 10.55
CA GLU A 158 -20.93 -11.43 9.18
C GLU A 158 -21.69 -10.13 8.96
N GLY A 159 -21.67 -9.65 7.72
CA GLY A 159 -22.49 -8.53 7.29
C GLY A 159 -21.88 -7.69 6.16
N PRO A 160 -22.67 -6.77 5.60
CA PRO A 160 -22.28 -5.95 4.45
C PRO A 160 -21.09 -5.05 4.75
N LYS A 161 -20.98 -4.47 5.96
CA LYS A 161 -19.84 -3.61 6.33
C LYS A 161 -18.55 -4.42 6.36
N ILE A 162 -18.57 -5.60 6.98
CA ILE A 162 -17.40 -6.50 7.03
C ILE A 162 -17.02 -6.98 5.63
N ARG A 163 -18.01 -7.35 4.80
CA ARG A 163 -17.75 -7.79 3.44
C ARG A 163 -17.10 -6.69 2.60
N SER A 164 -17.60 -5.46 2.72
CA SER A 164 -17.00 -4.28 2.08
C SER A 164 -15.55 -4.09 2.52
N TRP A 165 -15.29 -4.17 3.83
CA TRP A 165 -13.96 -4.06 4.42
C TRP A 165 -12.99 -5.14 3.90
N VAL A 166 -13.43 -6.41 3.82
CA VAL A 166 -12.62 -7.52 3.28
C VAL A 166 -12.26 -7.29 1.81
N VAL A 167 -13.25 -6.92 0.99
CA VAL A 167 -13.05 -6.71 -0.46
C VAL A 167 -12.05 -5.58 -0.72
N GLU A 168 -12.16 -4.47 0.01
CA GLU A 168 -11.23 -3.35 -0.11
C GLU A 168 -9.82 -3.72 0.40
N SER A 169 -9.73 -4.43 1.53
CA SER A 169 -8.45 -4.92 2.06
C SER A 169 -7.73 -5.85 1.09
N ASP A 170 -8.46 -6.74 0.44
CA ASP A 170 -7.88 -7.68 -0.53
C ASP A 170 -7.57 -7.02 -1.88
N ARG A 171 -8.22 -5.91 -2.23
CA ARG A 171 -7.92 -5.16 -3.46
C ARG A 171 -6.47 -4.72 -3.51
N ILE A 172 -5.95 -4.24 -2.39
CA ILE A 172 -4.56 -3.79 -2.27
C ILE A 172 -3.61 -4.98 -2.37
N LYS A 173 -3.89 -6.07 -1.64
CA LYS A 173 -3.10 -7.30 -1.74
C LYS A 173 -3.04 -7.81 -3.18
N ARG A 174 -4.18 -7.86 -3.88
CA ARG A 174 -4.25 -8.25 -5.30
C ARG A 174 -3.41 -7.34 -6.20
N MET A 175 -3.46 -6.02 -6.00
CA MET A 175 -2.60 -5.11 -6.75
C MET A 175 -1.13 -5.41 -6.51
N VAL A 176 -0.70 -5.52 -5.25
CA VAL A 176 0.69 -5.84 -4.89
C VAL A 176 1.13 -7.18 -5.47
N SER A 177 0.29 -8.22 -5.39
CA SER A 177 0.58 -9.52 -5.99
C SER A 177 0.68 -9.46 -7.52
N LYS A 178 -0.08 -8.58 -8.18
CA LYS A 178 -0.08 -8.44 -9.64
C LYS A 178 1.13 -7.66 -10.17
N ILE A 179 1.48 -6.55 -9.54
CA ILE A 179 2.51 -5.63 -10.07
C ILE A 179 3.82 -5.65 -9.29
N GLY A 180 3.87 -6.37 -8.15
CA GLY A 180 4.99 -6.35 -7.23
C GLY A 180 4.94 -5.17 -6.27
N LEU A 181 5.48 -5.38 -5.06
CA LEU A 181 5.57 -4.34 -4.03
C LEU A 181 6.41 -3.13 -4.49
N PRO A 182 7.56 -3.28 -5.15
CA PRO A 182 8.36 -2.13 -5.59
C PRO A 182 7.59 -1.21 -6.55
N ARG A 183 6.95 -1.76 -7.59
CA ARG A 183 6.17 -0.97 -8.55
C ARG A 183 4.92 -0.37 -7.92
N TYR A 184 4.32 -1.10 -6.97
CA TYR A 184 3.23 -0.53 -6.19
C TYR A 184 3.70 0.72 -5.46
N LEU A 185 4.81 0.67 -4.74
CA LEU A 185 5.38 1.80 -4.01
C LEU A 185 6.02 2.88 -4.89
N ALA A 186 6.22 2.65 -6.19
CA ALA A 186 6.72 3.63 -7.15
C ALA A 186 5.68 4.69 -7.56
N GLN A 187 4.40 4.49 -7.21
CA GLN A 187 3.32 5.36 -7.66
C GLN A 187 3.38 6.75 -7.01
N GLU A 188 3.12 7.78 -7.81
CA GLU A 188 3.20 9.19 -7.40
C GLU A 188 2.35 9.54 -6.18
N ARG A 189 1.23 8.83 -5.97
CA ARG A 189 0.37 9.00 -4.80
C ARG A 189 1.08 8.77 -3.46
N PHE A 190 2.27 8.17 -3.44
CA PHE A 190 3.09 8.00 -2.23
C PHE A 190 4.08 9.13 -1.99
N VAL A 191 4.34 9.98 -2.99
CA VAL A 191 5.26 11.12 -2.86
C VAL A 191 4.76 12.09 -1.81
N LYS A 192 3.52 12.59 -1.98
CA LYS A 192 2.95 13.62 -1.10
C LYS A 192 2.88 13.16 0.37
N PRO A 193 2.30 11.99 0.69
CA PRO A 193 2.34 11.48 2.07
C PRO A 193 3.75 11.28 2.61
N CYS A 194 4.71 10.81 1.79
CA CYS A 194 6.09 10.68 2.26
C CYS A 194 6.66 12.04 2.67
N ARG A 195 6.38 13.08 1.88
CA ARG A 195 6.86 14.44 2.15
C ARG A 195 6.21 15.04 3.39
N GLU A 196 4.90 14.90 3.53
CA GLU A 196 4.13 15.44 4.67
C GLU A 196 4.51 14.79 6.01
N ASN A 197 5.07 13.58 5.98
CA ASN A 197 5.48 12.84 7.17
C ASN A 197 7.00 12.87 7.41
N ASP A 198 7.71 13.89 6.93
CA ASP A 198 9.18 14.04 7.08
C ASP A 198 9.99 12.83 6.59
N GLY A 199 9.46 12.12 5.59
CA GLY A 199 10.08 10.94 4.99
C GLY A 199 11.19 11.27 3.99
N CYS A 200 11.72 10.24 3.33
CA CYS A 200 12.81 10.40 2.38
C CYS A 200 12.49 11.31 1.17
N CYS A 201 11.23 11.53 0.81
CA CYS A 201 10.86 12.34 -0.37
C CYS A 201 11.01 13.86 -0.18
N THR A 202 11.26 14.36 1.03
CA THR A 202 11.68 15.76 1.28
C THR A 202 13.19 15.90 1.36
N ARG A 203 13.95 14.82 1.17
CA ARG A 203 15.37 14.77 1.53
C ARG A 203 16.22 14.14 0.43
N ASP A 204 17.41 14.66 0.23
CA ASP A 204 18.40 14.08 -0.68
C ASP A 204 19.19 12.94 -0.02
N CYS A 205 18.52 12.09 0.76
CA CYS A 205 19.12 10.91 1.39
C CYS A 205 19.37 9.74 0.42
N GLY A 206 19.02 9.91 -0.85
CA GLY A 206 19.22 8.91 -1.93
C GLY A 206 18.35 7.66 -1.84
N CYS A 207 17.56 7.45 -0.78
CA CYS A 207 16.84 6.19 -0.57
C CYS A 207 15.76 5.90 -1.62
N CYS A 208 15.10 6.94 -2.14
CA CYS A 208 14.11 6.84 -3.22
C CYS A 208 14.78 6.65 -4.59
N SER A 209 16.05 7.04 -4.74
CA SER A 209 16.82 6.90 -5.98
C SER A 209 17.55 5.55 -6.08
N LYS A 210 17.34 4.65 -5.13
CA LYS A 210 17.92 3.29 -5.17
C LYS A 210 17.04 2.38 -6.03
N PRO A 211 17.62 1.60 -6.96
CA PRO A 211 16.88 0.61 -7.72
C PRO A 211 16.29 -0.45 -6.77
N ARG A 212 15.01 -0.78 -6.95
CA ARG A 212 14.28 -1.73 -6.09
C ARG A 212 13.77 -2.95 -6.84
N ASP A 213 13.61 -2.83 -8.14
CA ASP A 213 13.13 -3.90 -9.01
C ASP A 213 13.55 -3.62 -10.45
N VAL A 214 13.50 -4.65 -11.29
CA VAL A 214 13.76 -4.56 -12.73
C VAL A 214 12.66 -5.31 -13.46
N SER A 215 12.04 -4.73 -14.50
CA SER A 215 11.06 -5.47 -15.30
C SER A 215 11.72 -6.58 -16.11
N SER A 216 10.88 -7.48 -16.62
CA SER A 216 11.26 -8.41 -17.69
C SER A 216 11.78 -7.71 -18.95
N SER A 217 11.47 -6.43 -19.17
CA SER A 217 11.99 -5.62 -20.27
C SER A 217 13.29 -4.86 -19.93
N GLY A 218 13.83 -5.02 -18.72
CA GLY A 218 15.06 -4.35 -18.26
C GLY A 218 14.86 -2.95 -17.69
N GLU A 219 13.62 -2.49 -17.52
CA GLU A 219 13.30 -1.19 -16.92
C GLU A 219 13.54 -1.25 -15.41
N VAL A 220 14.34 -0.32 -14.89
CA VAL A 220 14.65 -0.22 -13.46
C VAL A 220 13.58 0.59 -12.74
N PHE A 221 12.96 0.01 -11.71
CA PHE A 221 12.00 0.71 -10.87
C PHE A 221 12.64 1.24 -9.60
N TYR A 222 12.31 2.49 -9.33
CA TYR A 222 12.57 3.18 -8.08
C TYR A 222 11.29 3.19 -7.25
N ALA A 223 11.40 2.98 -5.94
CA ALA A 223 10.22 2.90 -5.08
C ALA A 223 10.34 3.81 -3.86
N HIS A 224 9.21 4.36 -3.42
CA HIS A 224 9.14 5.14 -2.20
C HIS A 224 9.29 4.25 -0.95
N CYS A 225 9.91 4.83 0.07
CA CYS A 225 10.18 4.19 1.35
C CYS A 225 8.90 3.89 2.14
N THR A 226 8.74 2.70 2.72
CA THR A 226 7.62 2.40 3.62
C THR A 226 7.84 3.00 5.02
N SER A 227 6.88 2.78 5.94
CA SER A 227 7.02 3.12 7.37
C SER A 227 8.27 2.50 8.00
N LEU A 228 8.73 1.37 7.45
CA LEU A 228 9.84 0.58 7.96
C LEU A 228 11.20 1.06 7.46
N CYS A 229 11.26 2.12 6.65
CA CYS A 229 12.53 2.67 6.22
C CYS A 229 13.30 3.26 7.41
N LEU A 230 14.52 2.76 7.64
CA LEU A 230 15.34 3.20 8.75
C LEU A 230 15.67 4.70 8.69
N CYS A 231 15.91 5.27 7.50
CA CYS A 231 16.12 6.71 7.35
C CYS A 231 14.90 7.53 7.75
N CYS A 232 13.68 7.06 7.44
CA CYS A 232 12.44 7.69 7.88
C CYS A 232 12.28 7.55 9.40
N ILE A 233 12.42 6.34 9.94
CA ILE A 233 12.31 6.06 11.38
C ILE A 233 13.27 6.93 12.19
N ARG A 234 14.53 6.99 11.78
CA ARG A 234 15.58 7.82 12.40
C ARG A 234 15.22 9.31 12.45
N ARG A 235 14.50 9.80 11.44
CA ARG A 235 14.12 11.21 11.37
C ARG A 235 12.89 11.53 12.22
N ARG A 236 11.81 10.79 12.01
CA ARG A 236 10.49 11.11 12.57
C ARG A 236 10.14 10.32 13.84
N GLY A 237 10.96 9.34 14.22
CA GLY A 237 10.64 8.37 15.27
C GLY A 237 9.68 7.28 14.79
N PHE A 238 9.24 6.43 15.72
CA PHE A 238 8.13 5.50 15.48
C PHE A 238 6.83 6.28 15.42
N VAL A 239 5.95 5.89 14.51
CA VAL A 239 4.66 6.56 14.35
C VAL A 239 3.55 5.55 14.28
N ARG A 240 2.41 5.88 14.91
CA ARG A 240 1.15 5.20 14.65
C ARG A 240 0.64 5.64 13.29
N LEU A 241 0.13 4.67 12.54
CA LEU A 241 -0.43 4.91 11.22
C LEU A 241 -1.97 4.90 11.31
N VAL A 242 -2.59 5.97 11.82
CA VAL A 242 -4.05 6.21 11.65
C VAL A 242 -4.54 5.84 10.25
N PRO A 243 -5.45 4.90 10.04
CA PRO A 243 -5.70 4.38 8.71
C PRO A 243 -6.41 5.49 7.91
N PRO A 244 -5.82 6.10 6.85
CA PRO A 244 -6.67 6.49 5.76
C PRO A 244 -7.14 5.14 5.23
N GLN A 245 -8.45 4.88 5.22
CA GLN A 245 -9.06 3.74 4.54
C GLN A 245 -8.15 3.32 3.39
N ARG A 246 -7.55 2.11 3.44
CA ARG A 246 -6.59 1.52 2.48
C ARG A 246 -5.20 1.22 3.07
N ASN A 247 -4.97 -0.06 3.32
CA ASN A 247 -3.69 -0.66 3.66
C ASN A 247 -2.53 -0.27 2.72
N ILE A 248 -1.63 0.62 3.16
CA ILE A 248 -0.22 0.62 2.79
C ILE A 248 0.59 1.11 4.00
N PRO A 249 1.50 0.29 4.55
CA PRO A 249 2.38 0.72 5.63
C PRO A 249 3.26 1.90 5.20
N GLY A 250 3.12 3.07 5.86
CA GLY A 250 4.12 4.15 5.75
C GLY A 250 3.65 5.56 5.43
N PHE A 251 2.40 5.75 5.06
CA PHE A 251 1.98 6.99 4.41
C PHE A 251 0.68 7.53 4.99
N VAL A 252 0.72 7.68 6.30
CA VAL A 252 -0.38 8.17 7.11
C VAL A 252 0.07 9.42 7.83
N ARG A 253 -0.83 10.41 7.98
CA ARG A 253 -0.63 11.59 8.83
C ARG A 253 -0.23 11.17 10.25
N LEU A 254 0.96 11.57 10.66
CA LEU A 254 1.46 11.29 12.02
C LEU A 254 0.53 11.93 13.06
N THR A 255 0.32 11.23 14.16
CA THR A 255 -0.20 11.82 15.41
C THR A 255 0.95 11.88 16.40
N ASP A 256 1.10 13.04 17.06
CA ASP A 256 2.24 13.36 17.94
C ASP A 256 2.22 12.60 19.29
N GLU A 257 1.19 11.78 19.51
CA GLU A 257 0.85 11.24 20.83
C GLU A 257 1.82 10.16 21.33
N ASP A 258 2.69 9.59 20.48
CA ASP A 258 3.69 8.58 20.89
C ASP A 258 5.01 8.69 20.09
N SER A 259 5.59 9.88 19.97
CA SER A 259 6.96 9.99 19.47
C SER A 259 7.95 9.45 20.50
N ILE A 260 8.95 8.65 20.08
CA ILE A 260 10.16 8.49 20.89
C ILE A 260 10.69 9.89 21.15
N ALA A 261 11.12 10.15 22.39
CA ALA A 261 11.75 11.40 22.78
C ALA A 261 12.74 11.84 21.69
N ARG A 262 12.60 13.08 21.19
CA ARG A 262 13.56 13.68 20.23
C ARG A 262 15.03 13.43 20.61
N GLU A 263 15.29 13.20 21.89
CA GLU A 263 16.55 12.81 22.51
C GLU A 263 17.19 11.53 21.93
N ALA A 264 16.41 10.54 21.46
CA ALA A 264 16.98 9.34 20.83
C ALA A 264 17.72 9.62 19.52
N ARG A 265 17.53 10.81 18.93
CA ARG A 265 18.27 11.25 17.74
C ARG A 265 19.77 11.35 17.97
N LYS A 266 20.24 11.53 19.22
CA LYS A 266 21.67 11.67 19.54
C LYS A 266 22.46 10.36 19.38
N TYR A 267 21.77 9.22 19.43
CA TYR A 267 22.35 7.88 19.34
C TYR A 267 22.23 7.28 17.94
N LEU A 268 21.95 8.11 16.93
CA LEU A 268 21.84 7.63 15.56
C LEU A 268 23.19 7.80 14.86
N PRO A 269 23.72 6.77 14.17
CA PRO A 269 24.84 6.98 13.28
C PRO A 269 24.43 8.01 12.22
N GLU A 270 25.35 8.93 11.90
CA GLU A 270 25.16 9.87 10.82
C GLU A 270 24.69 9.10 9.58
N SER A 271 23.66 9.60 8.91
CA SER A 271 23.28 9.08 7.58
C SER A 271 24.58 9.03 6.79
N PRO A 272 24.96 7.89 6.16
CA PRO A 272 26.17 7.87 5.34
C PRO A 272 26.01 9.06 4.40
N ALA A 273 26.89 10.05 4.60
CA ALA A 273 26.93 11.20 3.73
C ALA A 273 26.94 10.61 2.33
N VAL A 274 26.05 11.08 1.46
CA VAL A 274 26.22 10.83 0.05
C VAL A 274 27.65 11.24 -0.21
N GLN A 275 28.53 10.25 -0.44
CA GLN A 275 29.82 10.51 -1.02
C GLN A 275 29.45 11.21 -2.31
N ARG A 276 29.56 12.54 -2.32
CA ARG A 276 29.69 13.25 -3.57
C ARG A 276 30.92 12.61 -4.18
N THR A 277 30.71 11.75 -5.14
CA THR A 277 31.73 11.37 -6.10
C THR A 277 32.13 12.70 -6.74
N GLY A 278 33.13 13.34 -6.14
CA GLY A 278 33.86 14.42 -6.75
C GLY A 278 34.66 13.79 -7.88
N GLU A 279 34.03 13.68 -9.05
CA GLU A 279 34.73 13.55 -10.31
C GLU A 279 34.40 14.81 -11.09
N GLY A 280 35.39 15.71 -11.09
CA GLY A 280 35.31 17.03 -11.70
C GLY A 280 36.35 17.99 -11.16
N GLU A 281 37.54 17.49 -10.79
CA GLU A 281 38.74 18.34 -10.78
C GLU A 281 39.62 17.91 -11.94
N ASP A 282 39.68 18.80 -12.92
CA ASP A 282 40.63 18.81 -14.02
C ASP A 282 42.06 18.72 -13.48
N LEU A 283 42.64 17.52 -13.53
CA LEU A 283 44.08 17.32 -13.53
C LEU A 283 44.53 17.08 -14.96
N CYS A 284 44.70 18.19 -15.68
CA CYS A 284 45.55 18.24 -16.86
C CYS A 284 47.02 18.03 -16.45
N LEU A 285 47.75 17.39 -17.36
CA LEU A 285 49.21 17.16 -17.47
C LEU A 285 49.66 15.77 -16.98
N PRO A 286 50.50 15.05 -17.78
CA PRO A 286 51.71 15.61 -18.40
C PRO A 286 51.90 15.27 -19.88
N GLY A 287 52.30 16.28 -20.65
CA GLY A 287 52.87 16.12 -21.99
C GLY A 287 54.33 16.55 -21.98
N THR A 288 55.23 15.61 -21.74
CA THR A 288 56.66 15.74 -22.04
C THR A 288 56.87 15.77 -23.56
N GLY A 289 57.52 16.82 -24.06
CA GLY A 289 57.83 16.95 -25.49
C GLY A 289 58.80 18.10 -25.84
N GLY A 290 60.09 17.90 -25.54
CA GLY A 290 61.25 18.12 -26.44
C GLY A 290 61.66 19.51 -27.00
N ARG A 291 62.98 19.79 -26.83
CA ARG A 291 63.90 20.69 -27.58
C ARG A 291 63.68 22.20 -27.36
N LEU A 292 64.71 23.04 -27.15
CA LEU A 292 66.14 23.04 -27.51
C LEU A 292 67.03 23.35 -26.31
#